data_AF-A0AAD7MG31-F1
#
_entry.id   AF-A0AAD7MG31-F1
#
_cell.length_a   1.000
_cell.length_b   1.000
_cell.length_c   1.000
_cell.angle_alpha   90.00
_cell.angle_beta   90.00
_cell.angle_gamma   90.00
#
_symmetry.space_group_name_H-M   'P 1'
#
loop_
_entity.id
_entity.type
_entity.pdbx_description
1 polymer ?
#
loop_
_entity_poly.entity_id
_entity_poly.type
_entity_poly.pdbx_seq_one_letter_code
_entity_poly.pdbx_strand_id
1 'polypeptide(L)'
;MRESLEKYGHSQPALFYTDNMIDKDFLERCFPSLRDGVVPVEKYSHLPTLEIPPDVSICVIKSVNEINTAMRTIIQDIPDNSNQQRIVIFLDSEWNVEFLTVVI
;
A
#
# COMPACT_ATOMS: atom_id res chain seq x y z
N MET A 1 -3.19 6.38 11.44
CA MET A 1 -2.74 5.00 11.15
C MET A 1 -2.30 4.25 12.40
N ARG A 2 -1.24 4.69 13.11
CA ARG A 2 -0.75 4.03 14.34
C ARG A 2 -1.85 3.74 15.37
N GLU A 3 -2.60 4.77 15.76
CA GLU A 3 -3.69 4.68 16.75
C GLU A 3 -4.79 3.69 16.32
N SER A 4 -5.13 3.66 15.03
CA SER A 4 -6.13 2.73 14.50
C SER A 4 -5.63 1.28 14.59
N LEU A 5 -4.36 1.04 14.22
CA LEU A 5 -3.77 -0.30 14.30
C LEU A 5 -3.68 -0.79 15.76
N GLU A 6 -3.31 0.08 16.69
CA GLU A 6 -3.32 -0.22 18.14
C GLU A 6 -4.74 -0.56 18.62
N LYS A 7 -5.73 0.27 18.25
CA LYS A 7 -7.13 0.10 18.65
C LYS A 7 -7.71 -1.25 18.21
N TYR A 8 -7.30 -1.77 17.05
CA TYR A 8 -7.81 -3.02 16.49
C TYR A 8 -6.86 -4.22 16.68
N GLY A 9 -5.80 -4.06 17.48
CA GLY A 9 -4.88 -5.16 17.81
C GLY A 9 -4.00 -5.63 16.65
N HIS A 10 -3.74 -4.75 15.67
CA HIS A 10 -2.88 -5.04 14.53
C HIS A 10 -1.43 -4.66 14.81
N SER A 11 -0.50 -5.39 14.19
CA SER A 11 0.92 -5.04 14.21
C SER A 11 1.16 -3.69 13.53
N GLN A 12 2.10 -2.91 14.04
CA GLN A 12 2.53 -1.69 13.36
C GLN A 12 3.24 -2.04 12.06
N PRO A 13 3.17 -1.17 11.03
CA PRO A 13 3.82 -1.44 9.77
C PRO A 13 5.34 -1.54 9.99
N ALA A 14 5.99 -2.48 9.31
CA ALA A 14 7.44 -2.67 9.43
C ALA A 14 8.23 -1.87 8.38
N LEU A 15 7.58 -1.50 7.27
CA LEU A 15 8.24 -0.91 6.11
C LEU A 15 7.27 0.02 5.36
N PHE A 16 7.83 1.10 4.81
CA PHE A 16 7.12 2.07 3.99
C PHE A 16 7.99 2.46 2.80
N TYR A 17 7.34 2.65 1.65
CA TYR A 17 7.94 3.20 0.45
C TYR A 17 7.14 4.44 0.07
N THR A 18 7.83 5.55 -0.22
CA THR A 18 7.23 6.75 -0.83
C THR A 18 8.17 7.23 -1.92
N ASP A 19 7.59 7.67 -3.03
CA ASP A 19 8.29 8.38 -4.10
C ASP A 19 8.26 9.91 -3.88
N ASN A 20 7.49 10.38 -2.89
CA ASN A 20 7.32 11.80 -2.59
C ASN A 20 7.95 12.19 -1.24
N MET A 21 8.97 13.05 -1.32
CA MET A 21 9.67 13.55 -0.13
C MET A 21 8.81 14.45 0.77
N ILE A 22 7.67 14.94 0.29
CA ILE A 22 6.71 15.73 1.10
C ILE A 22 6.16 14.88 2.26
N ASP A 23 6.08 13.56 2.11
CA ASP A 23 5.56 12.65 3.14
C ASP A 23 6.55 12.41 4.29
N LYS A 24 7.80 12.88 4.18
CA LYS A 24 8.89 12.60 5.13
C LYS A 24 8.49 12.89 6.58
N ASP A 25 7.92 14.06 6.86
CA ASP A 25 7.57 14.46 8.23
C ASP A 25 6.41 13.63 8.80
N PHE A 26 5.50 13.17 7.94
CA PHE A 26 4.47 12.22 8.34
C PHE A 26 5.09 10.86 8.65
N LEU A 27 5.95 10.35 7.77
CA LEU A 27 6.62 9.06 7.92
C LEU A 27 7.50 9.02 9.16
N GLU A 28 8.30 10.05 9.44
CA GLU A 28 9.13 10.10 10.66
C GLU A 28 8.31 10.12 11.96
N ARG A 29 7.09 10.69 11.93
CA ARG A 29 6.17 10.62 13.08
C ARG A 29 5.63 9.20 13.26
N CYS A 30 5.29 8.54 12.16
CA CYS A 30 4.83 7.15 12.17
C CYS A 30 5.94 6.15 12.49
N PHE A 31 7.20 6.44 12.11
CA PHE A 31 8.37 5.59 12.24
C PHE A 31 9.56 6.42 12.78
N PRO A 32 9.67 6.62 14.10
CA PRO A 32 10.74 7.42 14.69
C PRO A 32 12.14 6.92 14.35
N SER A 33 12.30 5.62 14.06
CA SER A 33 13.55 5.02 13.61
C SER A 33 14.07 5.61 12.29
N LEU A 34 13.22 6.22 11.46
CA LEU A 34 13.65 6.88 10.22
C LEU A 34 14.56 8.10 10.48
N ARG A 35 14.64 8.59 11.72
CA ARG A 35 15.48 9.73 12.10
C ARG A 35 16.91 9.35 12.44
N ASP A 36 17.24 8.06 12.50
CA ASP A 36 18.54 7.57 12.94
C ASP A 36 19.16 6.62 11.91
N GLY A 37 20.33 6.98 11.36
CA GLY A 37 21.12 6.11 10.50
C GLY A 37 20.54 5.77 9.12
N VAL A 38 19.51 6.46 8.64
CA VAL A 38 18.93 6.21 7.31
C VAL A 38 19.77 6.87 6.22
N VAL A 39 20.28 6.06 5.29
CA VAL A 39 21.01 6.51 4.10
C VAL A 39 20.08 6.46 2.88
N PRO A 40 19.94 7.55 2.11
CA PRO A 40 19.18 7.53 0.87
C PRO A 40 19.77 6.51 -0.10
N VAL A 41 18.90 5.72 -0.70
CA VAL A 41 19.30 4.78 -1.73
C VAL A 41 19.51 5.55 -3.04
N GLU A 42 20.66 5.35 -3.70
CA GLU A 42 20.94 5.97 -4.99
C GLU A 42 19.86 5.62 -6.02
N LYS A 43 19.51 6.60 -6.86
CA LYS A 43 18.34 6.57 -7.73
C LYS A 43 18.45 5.42 -8.73
N TYR A 44 17.62 4.39 -8.57
CA TYR A 44 17.58 3.19 -9.42
C TYR A 44 17.00 3.41 -10.83
N SER A 45 17.19 4.59 -11.43
CA SER A 45 16.61 4.92 -12.74
C SER A 45 17.15 4.09 -13.91
N HIS A 46 18.14 3.24 -13.67
CA HIS A 46 18.72 2.33 -14.66
C HIS A 46 18.05 0.94 -14.66
N LEU A 47 17.18 0.65 -13.68
CA LEU A 47 16.45 -0.61 -13.65
C LEU A 47 15.32 -0.60 -14.69
N PRO A 48 14.99 -1.75 -15.30
CA PRO A 48 13.86 -1.86 -16.20
C PRO A 48 12.54 -1.57 -15.48
N THR A 49 11.60 -0.98 -16.20
CA THR A 49 10.22 -0.78 -15.72
C THR A 49 9.61 -2.14 -15.36
N LEU A 50 8.92 -2.20 -14.22
CA LEU A 50 8.17 -3.39 -13.84
C LEU A 50 6.90 -3.47 -14.70
N GLU A 51 6.79 -4.55 -15.48
CA GLU A 51 5.62 -4.82 -16.33
C GLU A 51 4.74 -5.92 -15.73
N ILE A 52 3.43 -5.83 -15.97
CA ILE A 52 2.49 -6.88 -15.60
C ILE A 52 2.76 -8.10 -16.50
N PRO A 53 2.96 -9.32 -15.94
CA PRO A 53 3.17 -10.51 -16.73
C PRO A 53 2.02 -10.78 -17.72
N PRO A 54 2.28 -11.32 -18.91
CA PRO A 54 1.27 -11.48 -19.97
C PRO A 54 0.17 -12.49 -19.63
N ASP A 55 0.40 -13.35 -18.64
CA ASP A 55 -0.54 -14.35 -18.14
C ASP A 55 -1.46 -13.82 -17.03
N VAL A 56 -1.28 -12.56 -16.60
CA VAL A 56 -2.12 -11.92 -15.58
C VAL A 56 -3.32 -11.23 -16.22
N SER A 57 -4.52 -11.64 -15.82
CA SER A 57 -5.78 -11.01 -16.25
C SER A 57 -6.14 -9.82 -15.35
N ILE A 58 -6.32 -8.65 -15.94
CA ILE A 58 -6.79 -7.45 -15.24
C ILE A 58 -8.32 -7.44 -15.21
N CYS A 59 -8.91 -7.46 -14.02
CA CYS A 59 -10.36 -7.36 -13.83
C CYS A 59 -10.73 -5.97 -13.32
N VAL A 60 -11.48 -5.20 -14.13
CA VAL A 60 -11.97 -3.87 -13.74
C VAL A 60 -13.36 -3.98 -13.15
N ILE A 61 -13.48 -3.68 -11.86
CA ILE A 61 -14.72 -3.81 -11.09
C ILE A 61 -15.31 -2.43 -10.82
N LYS A 62 -16.60 -2.21 -11.14
CA LYS A 62 -17.23 -0.89 -11.03
C LYS A 62 -18.53 -0.86 -10.22
N SER A 63 -19.26 -1.98 -10.14
CA SER A 63 -20.51 -2.01 -9.38
C SER A 63 -20.30 -2.48 -7.93
N VAL A 64 -21.15 -1.98 -7.02
CA VAL A 64 -21.14 -2.39 -5.61
C VAL A 64 -21.29 -3.91 -5.46
N ASN A 65 -22.12 -4.54 -6.31
CA ASN A 65 -22.33 -5.98 -6.24
C ASN A 65 -21.06 -6.75 -6.62
N GLU A 66 -20.41 -6.39 -7.72
CA GLU A 66 -19.16 -7.03 -8.14
C GLU A 66 -18.02 -6.81 -7.12
N ILE A 67 -17.93 -5.61 -6.53
CA ILE A 67 -16.96 -5.33 -5.45
C ILE A 67 -17.20 -6.27 -4.27
N ASN A 68 -18.45 -6.36 -3.81
CA ASN A 68 -18.79 -7.23 -2.69
C ASN A 68 -18.52 -8.71 -3.00
N THR A 69 -18.78 -9.16 -4.23
CA THR A 69 -18.48 -10.52 -4.66
C THR A 69 -16.98 -10.77 -4.65
N ALA A 70 -16.16 -9.89 -5.24
CA ALA A 70 -14.71 -10.04 -5.25
C ALA A 70 -14.11 -10.06 -3.83
N MET A 71 -14.56 -9.17 -2.95
CA MET A 71 -14.12 -9.15 -1.55
C MET A 71 -14.45 -10.46 -0.82
N ARG A 72 -15.65 -11.03 -1.06
CA ARG A 72 -16.03 -12.32 -0.48
C ARG A 72 -15.16 -13.46 -1.01
N THR A 73 -14.84 -13.47 -2.31
CA THR A 73 -13.94 -14.46 -2.90
C THR A 73 -12.56 -14.40 -2.25
N ILE A 74 -11.97 -13.20 -2.10
CA ILE A 74 -10.67 -13.04 -1.43
C ILE A 74 -10.74 -13.60 0.01
N ILE A 75 -11.80 -13.30 0.76
CA ILE A 75 -11.94 -13.77 2.15
C ILE A 75 -12.13 -15.30 2.22
N GLN A 76 -12.78 -15.91 1.24
CA GLN A 76 -12.95 -17.36 1.18
C GLN A 76 -11.63 -18.11 0.96
N ASP A 77 -10.60 -17.44 0.45
CA ASP A 77 -9.27 -18.02 0.27
C ASP A 77 -8.48 -18.11 1.59
N ILE A 78 -9.02 -17.64 2.72
CA ILE A 78 -8.40 -17.82 4.06
C ILE A 78 -8.57 -19.29 4.49
N PRO A 79 -7.49 -20.06 4.69
CA PRO A 79 -7.59 -21.45 5.11
C PRO A 79 -8.10 -21.57 6.55
N ASP A 80 -9.14 -22.40 6.75
CA ASP A 80 -9.82 -22.55 8.05
C ASP A 80 -8.94 -23.11 9.18
N ASN A 81 -7.86 -23.84 8.86
CA ASN A 81 -7.20 -24.77 9.80
C ASN A 81 -5.67 -24.60 9.97
N SER A 82 -5.16 -23.37 9.97
CA SER A 82 -3.76 -23.14 10.34
C SER A 82 -3.64 -22.02 11.37
N ASN A 83 -2.64 -22.11 12.25
CA ASN A 83 -2.29 -21.08 13.24
C ASN A 83 -1.85 -19.74 12.60
N GLN A 84 -2.10 -19.55 11.31
CA GLN A 84 -1.68 -18.41 10.50
C GLN A 84 -2.75 -18.08 9.45
N GLN A 85 -3.97 -17.77 9.91
CA GLN A 85 -5.07 -17.22 9.10
C GLN A 85 -4.73 -15.80 8.60
N ARG A 86 -3.87 -15.69 7.59
CA ARG A 86 -3.55 -14.40 6.97
C ARG A 86 -3.56 -14.51 5.46
N ILE A 87 -4.11 -13.49 4.81
CA ILE A 87 -3.89 -13.23 3.39
C ILE A 87 -2.91 -12.08 3.28
N VAL A 88 -1.97 -12.20 2.36
CA VAL A 88 -1.09 -11.10 1.96
C VAL A 88 -1.61 -10.56 0.63
N ILE A 89 -2.04 -9.31 0.62
CA ILE A 89 -2.45 -8.59 -0.59
C ILE A 89 -1.51 -7.42 -0.84
N PHE A 90 -1.24 -7.13 -2.11
CA PHE A 90 -0.65 -5.87 -2.54
C PHE A 90 -1.78 -4.94 -2.93
N LEU A 91 -1.91 -3.82 -2.21
CA LEU A 91 -2.95 -2.83 -2.44
C LEU A 91 -2.28 -1.49 -2.72
N ASP A 92 -2.76 -0.84 -3.77
CA ASP A 92 -2.44 0.53 -4.11
C ASP A 92 -3.73 1.28 -4.42
N SER A 93 -3.73 2.60 -4.21
CA SER A 93 -4.95 3.41 -4.38
C SER A 93 -4.62 4.81 -4.89
N GLU A 94 -5.37 5.24 -5.88
CA GLU A 94 -5.26 6.56 -6.49
C GLU A 94 -6.44 7.45 -6.09
N TRP A 95 -6.21 8.75 -6.00
CA TRP A 95 -7.25 9.75 -5.78
C TRP A 95 -7.06 10.94 -6.71
N ASN A 96 -8.15 11.67 -6.98
CA ASN A 96 -8.07 12.89 -7.76
C ASN A 96 -7.26 13.94 -6.98
N VAL A 97 -6.25 14.53 -7.61
CA VAL A 97 -5.46 15.63 -7.05
C VAL A 97 -5.84 16.90 -7.78
N GLU A 98 -6.38 17.90 -7.06
CA GLU A 98 -6.58 19.23 -7.61
C GLU A 98 -5.28 20.02 -7.50
N PHE A 99 -4.61 20.23 -8.63
CA PHE A 99 -3.49 21.18 -8.69
C PHE A 99 -4.07 22.58 -8.90
N LEU A 100 -3.97 23.44 -7.89
CA LEU A 100 -4.14 24.87 -8.09
C LEU A 100 -3.06 25.34 -9.08
N THR A 101 -3.47 25.55 -10.33
CA THR A 101 -2.61 26.17 -11.33
C THR A 101 -2.44 27.63 -10.92
N VAL A 102 -1.34 27.95 -10.24
CA VAL A 102 -0.94 29.35 -10.06
C VAL A 102 -0.39 29.81 -11.41
N VAL A 103 -1.24 30.48 -12.19
CA VAL A 103 -0.78 31.26 -13.34
C VAL A 103 -0.03 32.45 -12.76
N ILE A 104 1.29 32.46 -12.94
CA ILE A 104 2.18 33.58 -12.59
C ILE A 104 2.19 34.59 -13.74
#